data_AF-A0A3B0BAA5-F1
#
_entry.id   AF-A0A3B0BAA5-F1
#
_cell.length_a   1.000
_cell.length_b   1.000
_cell.length_c   1.000
_cell.angle_alpha   90.00
_cell.angle_beta   90.00
_cell.angle_gamma   90.00
#
_symmetry.space_group_name_H-M   'P 1'
#
loop_
_entity.id
_entity.type
_entity.pdbx_description
1 polymer ?
#
loop_
_entity_poly.entity_id
_entity_poly.type
_entity_poly.pdbx_seq_one_letter_code
_entity_poly.pdbx_strand_id
1 'polypeptide(L)'
;MRCSWILLDLRSGDPQPQPADPRTSQADRDTPGQSTPRLTPSDCLKARRARPRSIVEVYRATMRTKILRGLLWSISGVAALTGVLVALFGNRAIPGATERTDASTSSVLRFYAVIWTAHSVVVGRAAARRQLDHDEIAGIGWLMAAGGAARALAWWRSGPPHPLFRVLTLQELAMPMIVRLLR
;
A
#
# COMPACT_ATOMS: atom_id res chain seq x y z
N MET A 1 -0.64 13.85 15.19
CA MET A 1 -1.73 13.25 14.40
C MET A 1 -2.30 14.33 13.50
N ARG A 2 -1.98 14.33 12.20
CA ARG A 2 -2.52 15.30 11.23
C ARG A 2 -3.52 14.57 10.35
N CYS A 3 -4.82 14.81 10.61
CA CYS A 3 -5.89 14.51 9.68
C CYS A 3 -5.77 15.48 8.49
N SER A 4 -5.37 14.97 7.33
CA SER A 4 -5.51 15.67 6.06
C SER A 4 -6.21 14.70 5.11
N TRP A 5 -7.53 14.72 5.17
CA TRP A 5 -8.38 14.00 4.23
C TRP A 5 -8.78 14.97 3.10
N ILE A 6 -8.60 14.48 1.88
CA ILE A 6 -9.46 14.71 0.71
C ILE A 6 -9.67 16.18 0.34
N LEU A 7 -8.75 16.67 -0.50
CA LEU A 7 -9.12 17.58 -1.58
C LEU A 7 -9.04 16.77 -2.88
N LEU A 8 -10.20 16.49 -3.46
CA LEU A 8 -10.32 16.14 -4.87
C LEU A 8 -9.73 17.32 -5.66
N ASP A 9 -8.50 17.17 -6.15
CA ASP A 9 -7.94 18.09 -7.13
C ASP A 9 -8.45 17.67 -8.52
N LEU A 10 -9.68 18.09 -8.83
CA LEU A 10 -10.18 18.16 -10.21
C LEU A 10 -9.52 19.37 -10.89
N ARG A 11 -8.24 19.26 -11.21
CA ARG A 11 -7.53 20.25 -12.03
C ARG A 11 -7.23 19.66 -13.40
N SER A 12 -8.30 19.53 -14.19
CA SER A 12 -8.21 19.55 -15.64
C SER A 12 -7.87 20.98 -16.08
N GLY A 13 -6.61 21.23 -16.32
CA GLY A 13 -6.10 22.51 -16.80
C GLY A 13 -4.70 22.34 -17.33
N ASP A 14 -4.59 21.66 -18.47
CA ASP A 14 -3.34 21.63 -19.23
C ASP A 14 -2.92 23.07 -19.53
N PRO A 15 -1.70 23.50 -19.17
CA PRO A 15 -1.21 24.82 -19.53
C PRO A 15 -1.09 24.91 -21.05
N GLN A 16 -1.84 25.85 -21.64
CA GLN A 16 -1.68 26.27 -23.03
C GLN A 16 -0.20 26.61 -23.27
N PRO A 17 0.45 26.04 -24.30
CA PRO A 17 1.83 26.34 -24.62
C PRO A 17 1.96 27.82 -25.01
N GLN A 18 2.67 28.58 -24.18
CA GLN A 18 3.06 29.96 -24.51
C GLN A 18 3.92 29.94 -25.79
N PRO A 19 3.60 30.78 -26.79
CA PRO A 19 4.40 30.89 -28.00
C PRO A 19 5.80 31.38 -27.65
N ALA A 20 6.81 30.63 -28.10
CA ALA A 20 8.21 30.91 -27.88
C ALA A 20 8.59 32.29 -28.45
N ASP A 21 9.16 33.14 -27.60
CA ASP A 21 9.74 34.42 -28.01
C ASP A 21 10.99 34.17 -28.88
N PRO A 22 10.99 34.58 -30.16
CA PRO A 22 12.12 34.34 -31.07
C PRO A 22 13.33 35.26 -30.83
N ARG A 23 13.34 36.13 -29.81
CA ARG A 23 14.38 37.17 -29.65
C ARG A 23 15.55 36.86 -28.73
N THR A 24 15.66 35.66 -28.14
CA THR A 24 16.76 35.34 -27.20
C THR A 24 17.94 34.58 -27.81
N SER A 25 18.02 34.46 -29.14
CA SER A 25 19.05 33.65 -29.81
C SER A 25 20.25 34.46 -30.34
N GLN A 26 20.83 35.42 -29.61
CA GLN A 26 22.09 36.03 -30.09
C GLN A 26 22.95 36.83 -29.11
N ALA A 27 23.07 36.42 -27.85
CA ALA A 27 23.98 37.10 -26.92
C ALA A 27 24.55 36.18 -25.85
N ASP A 28 25.26 35.11 -26.24
CA ASP A 28 26.29 34.54 -25.36
C ASP A 28 27.25 33.60 -26.13
N ARG A 29 28.02 34.18 -27.04
CA ARG A 29 29.26 33.57 -27.53
C ARG A 29 30.39 34.47 -27.05
N ASP A 30 30.83 34.24 -25.82
CA ASP A 30 32.17 34.59 -25.33
C ASP A 30 32.28 34.11 -23.87
N THR A 31 32.40 32.80 -23.66
CA THR A 31 32.83 32.27 -22.36
C THR A 31 34.33 31.98 -22.41
N PRO A 32 35.18 32.83 -21.78
CA PRO A 32 36.62 32.60 -21.72
C PRO A 32 36.94 31.39 -20.82
N GLY A 33 37.79 30.51 -21.33
CA GLY A 33 38.60 29.58 -20.54
C GLY A 33 37.86 28.79 -19.47
N GLN A 34 37.21 27.69 -19.86
CA GLN A 34 36.81 26.63 -18.93
C GLN A 34 38.06 26.05 -18.25
N SER A 35 38.42 26.66 -17.12
CA SER A 35 39.32 26.07 -16.14
C SER A 35 38.64 24.81 -15.63
N THR A 36 39.19 23.65 -15.98
CA THR A 36 38.74 22.35 -15.44
C THR A 36 38.71 22.47 -13.92
N PRO A 37 37.55 22.30 -13.26
CA PRO A 37 37.46 22.43 -11.82
C PRO A 37 38.42 21.45 -11.16
N ARG A 38 39.39 21.97 -10.38
CA ARG A 38 40.26 21.14 -9.56
C ARG A 38 39.38 20.42 -8.54
N LEU A 39 39.12 19.14 -8.81
CA LEU A 39 38.50 18.22 -7.87
C LEU A 39 39.30 18.28 -6.56
N THR A 40 38.64 18.72 -5.52
CA THR A 40 39.28 18.85 -4.21
C THR A 40 39.45 17.44 -3.63
N PRO A 41 40.45 17.20 -2.76
CA PRO A 41 40.64 15.91 -2.11
C PRO A 41 39.38 15.38 -1.38
N SER A 42 38.49 16.28 -0.94
CA SER A 42 37.20 15.93 -0.34
C SER A 42 36.19 15.36 -1.34
N ASP A 43 36.26 15.76 -2.62
CA ASP A 43 35.43 15.21 -3.71
C ASP A 43 35.83 13.77 -4.05
N CYS A 44 37.14 13.48 -4.06
CA CYS A 44 37.66 12.11 -4.20
C CYS A 44 37.25 11.19 -3.03
N LEU A 45 37.16 11.74 -1.81
CA LEU A 45 36.68 11.00 -0.63
C LEU A 45 35.17 10.74 -0.66
N LYS A 46 34.36 11.67 -1.20
CA LYS A 46 32.93 11.46 -1.46
C LYS A 46 32.72 10.40 -2.55
N ALA A 47 33.51 10.41 -3.62
CA ALA A 47 33.45 9.41 -4.68
C ALA A 47 33.80 7.99 -4.18
N ARG A 48 34.77 7.86 -3.26
CA ARG A 48 35.11 6.56 -2.63
C ARG A 48 34.05 6.02 -1.65
N ARG A 49 33.12 6.86 -1.16
CA ARG A 49 31.98 6.40 -0.34
C ARG A 49 30.84 5.79 -1.16
N ALA A 50 30.86 5.92 -2.48
CA ALA A 50 30.04 5.10 -3.36
C ALA A 50 30.62 3.67 -3.42
N ARG A 51 30.70 2.98 -2.28
CA ARG A 51 30.97 1.55 -2.27
C ARG A 51 29.87 0.88 -3.10
N PRO A 52 30.21 -0.01 -4.04
CA PRO A 52 29.20 -0.84 -4.67
C PRO A 52 28.45 -1.57 -3.55
N ARG A 53 27.15 -1.27 -3.40
CA ARG A 53 26.28 -2.07 -2.56
C ARG A 53 26.49 -3.51 -2.99
N SER A 54 26.83 -4.37 -2.04
CA SER A 54 26.99 -5.80 -2.34
C SER A 54 25.75 -6.27 -3.10
N ILE A 55 25.92 -7.14 -4.10
CA ILE A 55 24.80 -7.71 -4.88
C ILE A 55 23.73 -8.29 -3.94
N VAL A 56 24.16 -8.83 -2.79
CA VAL A 56 23.30 -9.33 -1.71
C VAL A 56 22.36 -8.26 -1.12
N GLU A 57 22.83 -7.03 -0.94
CA GLU A 57 22.02 -5.93 -0.39
C GLU A 57 20.95 -5.47 -1.40
N VAL A 58 21.32 -5.36 -2.67
CA VAL A 58 20.38 -5.02 -3.76
C VAL A 58 19.32 -6.11 -3.92
N TYR A 59 19.73 -7.37 -3.85
CA TYR A 59 18.80 -8.51 -3.92
C TYR A 59 17.84 -8.53 -2.72
N ARG A 60 18.34 -8.33 -1.50
CA ARG A 60 17.52 -8.30 -0.28
C ARG A 60 16.48 -7.17 -0.32
N ALA A 61 16.87 -5.97 -0.74
CA ALA A 61 15.95 -4.83 -0.88
C ALA A 61 14.86 -5.09 -1.92
N THR A 62 15.24 -5.70 -3.06
CA THR A 62 14.30 -6.06 -4.12
C THR A 62 13.32 -7.14 -3.66
N MET A 63 13.80 -8.19 -3.01
CA MET A 63 12.96 -9.27 -2.48
C MET A 63 11.99 -8.78 -1.42
N ARG A 64 12.45 -7.98 -0.45
CA ARG A 64 11.60 -7.38 0.59
C ARG A 64 10.44 -6.56 -0.02
N THR A 65 10.74 -5.74 -1.01
CA THR A 65 9.72 -4.94 -1.71
C THR A 65 8.71 -5.83 -2.43
N LYS A 66 9.16 -6.89 -3.12
CA LYS A 66 8.29 -7.86 -3.78
C LYS A 66 7.38 -8.59 -2.77
N ILE A 67 7.90 -8.99 -1.62
CA ILE A 67 7.13 -9.67 -0.56
C ILE A 67 6.04 -8.74 -0.02
N LEU A 68 6.39 -7.52 0.39
CA LEU A 68 5.41 -6.55 0.90
C LEU A 68 4.31 -6.26 -0.13
N ARG A 69 4.69 -6.12 -1.40
CA ARG A 69 3.74 -5.86 -2.48
C ARG A 69 2.81 -7.05 -2.73
N GLY A 70 3.35 -8.27 -2.74
CA GLY A 70 2.56 -9.49 -2.85
C GLY A 70 1.57 -9.63 -1.71
N LEU A 71 1.97 -9.28 -0.50
CA LEU A 71 1.11 -9.31 0.68
C LEU A 71 -0.04 -8.29 0.58
N LEU A 72 0.23 -7.05 0.16
CA LEU A 72 -0.81 -6.04 -0.05
C LEU A 72 -1.78 -6.44 -1.17
N TRP A 73 -1.28 -7.00 -2.28
CA TRP A 73 -2.12 -7.52 -3.36
C TRP A 73 -2.98 -8.69 -2.91
N SER A 74 -2.43 -9.60 -2.09
CA SER A 74 -3.19 -10.71 -1.53
C SER A 74 -4.31 -10.20 -0.62
N ILE A 75 -4.04 -9.25 0.26
CA ILE A 75 -5.05 -8.64 1.14
C ILE A 75 -6.14 -7.95 0.31
N SER A 76 -5.74 -7.12 -0.66
CA SER A 76 -6.66 -6.45 -1.56
C SER A 76 -7.53 -7.45 -2.34
N GLY A 77 -6.94 -8.49 -2.93
CA GLY A 77 -7.66 -9.50 -3.69
C GLY A 77 -8.67 -10.28 -2.84
N VAL A 78 -8.26 -10.77 -1.67
CA VAL A 78 -9.16 -11.49 -0.75
C VAL A 78 -10.29 -10.58 -0.28
N ALA A 79 -9.99 -9.33 0.09
CA ALA A 79 -10.98 -8.38 0.55
C ALA A 79 -11.99 -8.00 -0.54
N ALA A 80 -11.52 -7.75 -1.77
CA ALA A 80 -12.37 -7.48 -2.92
C ALA A 80 -13.29 -8.67 -3.22
N LEU A 81 -12.73 -9.88 -3.32
CA LEU A 81 -13.48 -11.07 -3.65
C LEU A 81 -14.55 -11.37 -2.59
N THR A 82 -14.15 -11.42 -1.32
CA THR A 82 -15.09 -11.70 -0.22
C THR A 82 -16.12 -10.60 -0.05
N GLY A 83 -15.73 -9.33 -0.16
CA GLY A 83 -16.64 -8.20 -0.09
C GLY A 83 -17.70 -8.22 -1.19
N VAL A 84 -17.30 -8.47 -2.44
CA VAL A 84 -18.24 -8.57 -3.57
C VAL A 84 -19.18 -9.78 -3.42
N LEU A 85 -18.63 -10.96 -3.10
CA LEU A 85 -19.44 -12.17 -2.92
C LEU A 85 -20.45 -12.01 -1.79
N VAL A 86 -20.06 -11.45 -0.65
CA VAL A 86 -20.99 -11.23 0.49
C VAL A 86 -21.99 -10.12 0.17
N ALA A 87 -21.63 -9.07 -0.55
CA ALA A 87 -22.58 -8.04 -0.97
C ALA A 87 -23.69 -8.62 -1.86
N LEU A 88 -23.36 -9.53 -2.77
CA LEU A 88 -24.31 -10.15 -3.70
C LEU A 88 -25.11 -11.29 -3.06
N PHE A 89 -24.43 -12.23 -2.40
CA PHE A 89 -25.03 -13.47 -1.92
C PHE A 89 -25.34 -13.46 -0.41
N GLY A 90 -24.94 -12.43 0.32
CA GLY A 90 -25.16 -12.31 1.77
C GLY A 90 -24.45 -13.43 2.54
N ASN A 91 -25.13 -13.95 3.56
CA ASN A 91 -24.58 -14.97 4.44
C ASN A 91 -24.23 -16.29 3.72
N ARG A 92 -24.87 -16.58 2.57
CA ARG A 92 -24.59 -17.79 1.77
C ARG A 92 -23.19 -17.83 1.18
N ALA A 93 -22.52 -16.68 1.02
CA ALA A 93 -21.14 -16.62 0.56
C ALA A 93 -20.12 -17.01 1.65
N ILE A 94 -20.54 -17.15 2.91
CA ILE A 94 -19.66 -17.36 4.05
C ILE A 94 -19.56 -18.87 4.35
N PRO A 95 -18.37 -19.49 4.23
CA PRO A 95 -18.19 -20.90 4.54
C PRO A 95 -18.53 -21.21 6.00
N GLY A 96 -19.41 -22.20 6.21
CA GLY A 96 -19.85 -22.63 7.54
C GLY A 96 -20.94 -21.75 8.16
N ALA A 97 -21.48 -20.77 7.43
CA ALA A 97 -22.60 -19.97 7.92
C ALA A 97 -23.93 -20.71 7.78
N THR A 98 -24.83 -20.51 8.75
CA THR A 98 -26.20 -21.05 8.70
C THR A 98 -27.08 -20.18 7.81
N GLU A 99 -27.90 -20.78 6.95
CA GLU A 99 -28.78 -20.00 6.04
C GLU A 99 -29.83 -19.14 6.74
N ARG A 100 -30.12 -19.39 8.01
CA ARG A 100 -31.05 -18.59 8.82
C ARG A 100 -30.34 -17.34 9.35
N THR A 101 -30.56 -16.22 8.67
CA THR A 101 -30.23 -14.88 9.15
C THR A 101 -31.42 -13.98 8.89
N ASP A 102 -31.81 -13.15 9.86
CA ASP A 102 -32.90 -12.20 9.67
C ASP A 102 -32.51 -11.10 8.67
N ALA A 103 -33.52 -10.41 8.13
CA ALA A 103 -33.34 -9.37 7.11
C ALA A 103 -32.45 -8.21 7.58
N SER A 104 -32.52 -7.84 8.86
CA SER A 104 -31.74 -6.73 9.41
C SER A 104 -30.25 -7.10 9.46
N THR A 105 -29.92 -8.28 9.98
CA THR A 105 -28.54 -8.77 10.01
C THR A 105 -27.98 -8.97 8.61
N SER A 106 -28.77 -9.51 7.66
CA SER A 106 -28.36 -9.64 6.26
C SER A 106 -28.08 -8.29 5.60
N SER A 107 -28.91 -7.27 5.88
CA SER A 107 -28.71 -5.91 5.35
C SER A 107 -27.42 -5.29 5.87
N VAL A 108 -27.19 -5.36 7.18
CA VAL A 108 -25.97 -4.84 7.83
C VAL A 108 -24.71 -5.54 7.29
N LEU A 109 -24.75 -6.86 7.14
CA LEU A 109 -23.64 -7.62 6.58
C LEU A 109 -23.28 -7.15 5.16
N ARG A 110 -24.27 -6.95 4.29
CA ARG A 110 -24.06 -6.46 2.91
C ARG A 110 -23.52 -5.04 2.88
N PHE A 111 -24.02 -4.17 3.75
CA PHE A 111 -23.51 -2.82 3.90
C PHE A 111 -22.01 -2.82 4.26
N TYR A 112 -21.61 -3.62 5.25
CA TYR A 112 -20.19 -3.75 5.61
C TYR A 112 -19.35 -4.41 4.51
N ALA A 113 -19.92 -5.34 3.74
CA ALA A 113 -19.22 -5.97 2.62
C ALA A 113 -18.86 -4.99 1.50
N VAL A 114 -19.72 -4.01 1.23
CA VAL A 114 -19.42 -2.91 0.29
C VAL A 114 -18.31 -2.01 0.84
N ILE A 115 -18.37 -1.64 2.11
CA ILE A 115 -17.29 -0.87 2.76
C ILE A 115 -15.96 -1.63 2.69
N TRP A 116 -15.98 -2.93 2.94
CA TRP A 116 -14.80 -3.79 2.86
C TRP A 116 -14.23 -3.87 1.44
N THR A 117 -15.09 -3.94 0.43
CA THR A 117 -14.70 -3.86 -0.98
C THR A 117 -14.07 -2.50 -1.31
N ALA A 118 -14.59 -1.39 -0.79
CA ALA A 118 -13.98 -0.08 -1.00
C ALA A 118 -12.59 0.02 -0.36
N HIS A 119 -12.40 -0.56 0.84
CA HIS A 119 -11.09 -0.63 1.49
C HIS A 119 -10.07 -1.42 0.67
N SER A 120 -10.50 -2.48 -0.02
CA SER A 120 -9.60 -3.28 -0.86
C SER A 120 -9.00 -2.46 -2.01
N VAL A 121 -9.74 -1.49 -2.56
CA VAL A 121 -9.25 -0.55 -3.57
C VAL A 121 -8.16 0.35 -2.98
N VAL A 122 -8.34 0.85 -1.77
CA VAL A 122 -7.33 1.69 -1.08
C VAL A 122 -6.03 0.90 -0.88
N VAL A 123 -6.12 -0.32 -0.37
CA VAL A 123 -4.95 -1.20 -0.18
C VAL A 123 -4.31 -1.58 -1.52
N GLY A 124 -5.10 -1.89 -2.55
CA GLY A 124 -4.62 -2.20 -3.89
C GLY A 124 -3.88 -1.03 -4.54
N ARG A 125 -4.36 0.20 -4.33
CA ARG A 125 -3.65 1.41 -4.76
C ARG A 125 -2.32 1.57 -4.05
N ALA A 126 -2.24 1.32 -2.75
CA ALA A 126 -0.97 1.32 -2.01
C ALA A 126 -0.01 0.26 -2.58
N ALA A 127 -0.49 -0.94 -2.90
CA ALA A 127 0.28 -1.99 -3.55
C ALA A 127 0.81 -1.59 -4.95
N ALA A 128 0.05 -0.79 -5.70
CA ALA A 128 0.43 -0.36 -7.04
C ALA A 128 1.50 0.76 -7.07
N ARG A 129 1.71 1.51 -5.98
CA ARG A 129 2.67 2.63 -5.95
C ARG A 129 4.10 2.18 -6.24
N ARG A 130 4.85 2.95 -7.04
CA ARG A 130 6.24 2.64 -7.40
C ARG A 130 7.16 2.55 -6.18
N GLN A 131 6.96 3.44 -5.21
CA GLN A 131 7.63 3.44 -3.91
C GLN A 131 6.60 3.14 -2.84
N LEU A 132 6.92 2.17 -1.98
CA LEU A 132 6.06 1.79 -0.87
C LEU A 132 6.34 2.69 0.33
N ASP A 133 5.30 3.27 0.90
CA ASP A 133 5.38 4.00 2.16
C ASP A 133 5.30 3.01 3.34
N HIS A 134 6.39 2.91 4.10
CA HIS A 134 6.49 1.97 5.21
C HIS A 134 5.56 2.31 6.38
N ASP A 135 5.24 3.58 6.60
CA ASP A 135 4.36 3.99 7.69
C ASP A 135 2.88 3.74 7.29
N GLU A 136 2.53 3.96 6.02
CA GLU A 136 1.23 3.56 5.46
C GLU A 136 1.00 2.05 5.58
N ILE A 137 2.00 1.23 5.19
CA ILE A 137 1.93 -0.23 5.29
C ILE A 137 1.86 -0.69 6.75
N ALA A 138 2.59 -0.05 7.65
CA ALA A 138 2.49 -0.33 9.08
C ALA A 138 1.10 -0.02 9.61
N GLY A 139 0.49 1.09 9.17
CA GLY A 139 -0.89 1.44 9.48
C GLY A 139 -1.90 0.37 9.01
N ILE A 140 -1.76 -0.09 7.76
CA ILE A 140 -2.57 -1.20 7.24
C ILE A 140 -2.37 -2.47 8.08
N GLY A 141 -1.11 -2.78 8.44
CA GLY A 141 -0.80 -3.94 9.27
C GLY A 141 -1.46 -3.89 10.65
N TRP A 142 -1.44 -2.73 11.31
CA TRP A 142 -2.14 -2.55 12.59
C TRP A 142 -3.65 -2.63 12.47
N LEU A 143 -4.22 -2.08 11.39
CA LEU A 143 -5.67 -2.17 11.14
C LEU A 143 -6.10 -3.63 10.92
N MET A 144 -5.31 -4.41 10.18
CA MET A 144 -5.54 -5.86 10.00
C MET A 144 -5.45 -6.59 11.34
N ALA A 145 -4.45 -6.28 12.17
CA ALA A 145 -4.32 -6.88 13.49
C ALA A 145 -5.50 -6.57 14.41
N ALA A 146 -6.06 -5.36 14.35
CA ALA A 146 -7.29 -5.03 15.08
C ALA A 146 -8.48 -5.88 14.61
N GLY A 147 -8.62 -6.12 13.30
CA GLY A 147 -9.61 -7.03 12.73
C GLY A 147 -9.42 -8.48 13.20
N GLY A 148 -8.18 -8.98 13.18
CA GLY A 148 -7.82 -10.30 13.68
C GLY A 148 -8.10 -10.45 15.18
N ALA A 149 -7.82 -9.41 15.98
CA ALA A 149 -8.12 -9.41 17.41
C ALA A 149 -9.63 -9.47 17.68
N ALA A 150 -10.44 -8.72 16.91
CA ALA A 150 -11.89 -8.80 16.99
C ALA A 150 -12.41 -10.22 16.65
N ARG A 151 -11.83 -10.87 15.63
CA ARG A 151 -12.18 -12.27 15.30
C ARG A 151 -11.74 -13.27 16.37
N ALA A 152 -10.56 -13.10 16.93
CA ALA A 152 -10.09 -13.96 18.03
C ALA A 152 -10.99 -13.82 19.26
N LEU A 153 -11.44 -12.60 19.58
CA LEU A 153 -12.40 -12.34 20.65
C LEU A 153 -13.77 -12.99 20.36
N ALA A 154 -14.25 -12.89 19.12
CA ALA A 154 -15.48 -13.55 18.71
C ALA A 154 -15.37 -15.08 18.80
N TRP A 155 -14.25 -15.67 18.36
CA TRP A 155 -13.97 -17.10 18.54
C TRP A 155 -14.04 -17.47 20.03
N TRP A 156 -13.33 -16.74 20.89
CA TRP A 156 -13.32 -17.05 22.32
C TRP A 156 -14.73 -17.06 22.95
N ARG A 157 -15.64 -16.20 22.48
CA ARG A 157 -17.02 -16.09 23.00
C ARG A 157 -18.02 -17.06 22.36
N SER A 158 -17.86 -17.36 21.08
CA SER A 158 -18.89 -18.07 20.28
C SER A 158 -18.44 -19.46 19.81
N GLY A 159 -17.21 -19.85 20.10
CA GLY A 159 -16.62 -21.12 19.67
C GLY A 159 -15.84 -21.03 18.37
N PRO A 160 -15.22 -22.14 17.94
CA PRO A 160 -14.24 -22.13 16.86
C PRO A 160 -14.88 -21.90 15.48
N PRO A 161 -14.39 -20.92 14.70
CA PRO A 161 -14.92 -20.67 13.38
C PRO A 161 -14.44 -21.74 12.37
N HIS A 162 -14.98 -21.68 11.16
CA HIS A 162 -14.52 -22.50 10.04
C HIS A 162 -12.98 -22.37 9.86
N PRO A 163 -12.25 -23.45 9.51
CA PRO A 163 -10.78 -23.44 9.43
C PRO A 163 -10.19 -22.30 8.58
N LEU A 164 -10.86 -21.95 7.48
CA LEU A 164 -10.49 -20.79 6.65
C LEU A 164 -10.35 -19.50 7.47
N PHE A 165 -11.32 -19.20 8.34
CA PHE A 165 -11.29 -17.99 9.16
C PHE A 165 -10.22 -18.04 10.24
N ARG A 166 -9.81 -19.24 10.70
CA ARG A 166 -8.67 -19.38 11.61
C ARG A 166 -7.38 -18.97 10.93
N VAL A 167 -7.16 -19.42 9.69
CA VAL A 167 -6.00 -19.02 8.88
C VAL A 167 -6.00 -17.51 8.62
N LEU A 168 -7.14 -16.93 8.24
CA LEU A 168 -7.26 -15.48 8.03
C LEU A 168 -7.01 -14.68 9.31
N THR A 169 -7.51 -15.15 10.45
CA THR A 169 -7.27 -14.52 11.76
C THR A 169 -5.78 -14.53 12.10
N LEU A 170 -5.09 -15.65 11.87
CA LEU A 170 -3.64 -15.75 12.09
C LEU A 170 -2.88 -14.80 11.16
N GLN A 171 -3.24 -14.76 9.87
CA GLN A 171 -2.64 -13.86 8.90
C GLN A 171 -2.81 -12.39 9.31
N GLU A 172 -4.00 -12.00 9.76
CA GLU A 172 -4.31 -10.65 10.23
C GLU A 172 -3.46 -10.25 11.44
N LEU A 173 -3.32 -11.14 12.41
CA LEU A 173 -2.51 -10.91 13.61
C LEU A 173 -0.99 -10.92 13.34
N ALA A 174 -0.54 -11.71 12.37
CA ALA A 174 0.88 -11.79 11.99
C ALA A 174 1.35 -10.57 11.19
N MET A 175 0.43 -9.87 10.52
CA MET A 175 0.70 -8.76 9.62
C MET A 175 1.63 -7.67 10.21
N PRO A 176 1.38 -7.07 11.39
CA PRO A 176 2.27 -6.05 11.94
C PRO A 176 3.68 -6.58 12.22
N MET A 177 3.82 -7.85 12.61
CA MET A 177 5.13 -8.48 12.84
C MET A 177 5.90 -8.68 11.53
N ILE A 178 5.21 -9.13 10.48
CA ILE A 178 5.80 -9.27 9.14
C ILE A 178 6.27 -7.91 8.63
N VAL A 179 5.42 -6.88 8.73
CA VAL A 179 5.77 -5.52 8.30
C VAL A 179 6.96 -4.97 9.10
N ARG A 180 7.00 -5.20 10.42
CA ARG A 180 8.11 -4.76 11.27
C ARG A 180 9.42 -5.47 10.94
N LEU A 181 9.37 -6.78 10.65
CA LEU A 181 10.55 -7.57 10.27
C LEU A 181 11.07 -7.19 8.87
N LEU A 182 10.15 -6.79 8.00
CA LEU A 182 10.42 -6.27 6.66
C LEU A 182 10.51 -4.73 6.67
N ARG A 183 10.83 -4.09 7.81
CA ARG A 183 11.17 -2.67 7.91
C ARG A 183 12.69 -2.50 8.08
#